data_AF-A0A3N5H524-F1
#
_entry.id   AF-A0A3N5H524-F1
#
_cell.length_a   1.000
_cell.length_b   1.000
_cell.length_c   1.000
_cell.angle_alpha   90.00
_cell.angle_beta   90.00
_cell.angle_gamma   90.00
#
_symmetry.space_group_name_H-M   'P 1'
#
loop_
_entity.id
_entity.type
_entity.pdbx_description
1 polymer ?
#
loop_
_entity_poly.entity_id
_entity_poly.type
_entity_poly.pdbx_seq_one_letter_code
_entity_poly.pdbx_strand_id
1 'polypeptide(L)'
;MPRHVAQVMDARRRAADRLRSRVPAFDAPVLRSAVCNAARHVALTLCVRTLDTVCMEQRRPGNEVHLDEWVSPHICDPDGFLKPGKILEWMDVVGVLAASRHCRRPVVTASVDGVELRDPIRVGEHVALRASVAYTSERSMGIHVAMSSSGPDALPAREVLTAYMTFVGLDDAGKPVVVPQLRPETPAERTLFREGQLRREFRRKLEKGELSDETPAGTFSGISEQDRPLLVREVLKMLPRNFRLPWERPPGPPRAPHHSYVHSIEPVQVSDINFHGTLYGGKLMRWLEVNAHLSARAYLGGHPARMVGLHGLTFLRPVQRHVFVHIRSMVVHAEPHSLTVLVSVEAEDPIAAEYAETLRAFLTYAPSDREVRVPPVQCTSDEEQALFKEVSHRLALQAALRPRD
;
A
#
# COMPACT_ATOMS: atom_id res chain seq x y z
N MET A 1 17.33 -16.85 39.17
CA MET A 1 17.90 -15.70 38.43
C MET A 1 19.21 -15.08 38.99
N PRO A 2 19.92 -15.61 40.02
CA PRO A 2 21.30 -15.15 40.32
C PRO A 2 22.44 -16.08 39.81
N ARG A 3 22.15 -17.34 39.49
CA ARG A 3 23.19 -18.34 39.12
C ARG A 3 23.78 -18.18 37.70
N HIS A 4 23.06 -17.53 36.79
CA HIS A 4 23.50 -17.40 35.39
C HIS A 4 24.52 -16.27 35.15
N VAL A 5 24.49 -15.20 35.96
CA VAL A 5 25.42 -14.07 35.83
C VAL A 5 26.82 -14.43 36.37
N ALA A 6 26.88 -15.24 37.42
CA ALA A 6 28.14 -15.72 37.98
C ALA A 6 28.91 -16.62 36.99
N GLN A 7 28.21 -17.49 36.25
CA GLN A 7 28.84 -18.39 35.27
C GLN A 7 29.46 -17.65 34.07
N VAL A 8 28.89 -16.52 33.65
CA VAL A 8 29.39 -15.73 32.50
C VAL A 8 30.63 -14.90 32.88
N MET A 9 30.71 -14.38 34.10
CA MET A 9 31.88 -13.64 34.59
C MET A 9 33.10 -14.57 34.78
N ASP A 10 32.85 -15.80 35.19
CA ASP A 10 33.87 -16.82 35.44
C ASP A 10 34.45 -17.40 34.13
N ALA A 11 33.67 -17.39 33.04
CA ALA A 11 34.15 -17.72 31.70
C ALA A 11 35.06 -16.63 31.11
N ARG A 12 34.78 -15.35 31.38
CA ARG A 12 35.60 -14.22 30.94
C ARG A 12 36.96 -14.16 31.63
N ARG A 13 37.03 -14.47 32.94
CA ARG A 13 38.32 -14.56 33.66
C ARG A 13 39.20 -15.68 33.14
N ARG A 14 38.64 -16.87 32.90
CA ARG A 14 39.38 -18.02 32.35
C ARG A 14 39.95 -17.77 30.94
N ALA A 15 39.30 -16.92 30.13
CA ALA A 15 39.80 -16.53 28.81
C ALA A 15 40.98 -15.53 28.91
N ALA A 16 40.94 -14.60 29.86
CA ALA A 16 42.02 -13.64 30.09
C ALA A 16 43.30 -14.31 30.65
N ASP A 17 43.15 -15.32 31.52
CA ASP A 17 44.29 -16.06 32.07
C ASP A 17 44.96 -16.98 31.04
N ARG A 18 44.19 -17.56 30.09
CA ARG A 18 44.73 -18.33 28.96
C ARG A 18 45.53 -17.48 27.95
N LEU A 19 45.26 -16.18 27.87
CA LEU A 19 46.05 -15.26 27.04
C LEU A 19 47.38 -14.87 27.71
N ARG A 20 47.42 -14.83 29.05
CA ARG A 20 48.65 -14.52 29.80
C ARG A 20 49.65 -15.67 29.83
N SER A 21 49.20 -16.92 29.70
CA SER A 21 50.06 -18.11 29.73
C SER A 21 50.74 -18.45 28.39
N ARG A 22 50.60 -17.61 27.35
CA ARG A 22 51.20 -17.84 26.01
C ARG A 22 52.32 -16.87 25.62
N VAL A 23 52.81 -16.05 26.55
CA VAL A 23 53.94 -15.16 26.30
C VAL A 23 55.17 -15.72 27.02
N PRO A 24 56.24 -16.14 26.31
CA PRO A 24 57.46 -16.56 26.96
C PRO A 24 58.14 -15.37 27.61
N ALA A 25 58.61 -15.55 28.85
CA ALA A 25 59.42 -14.59 29.56
C ALA A 25 60.80 -14.49 28.89
N PHE A 26 61.22 -13.27 28.55
CA PHE A 26 62.61 -12.98 28.20
C PHE A 26 63.15 -11.90 29.14
N ASP A 27 64.26 -12.25 29.79
CA ASP A 27 65.04 -11.42 30.71
C ASP A 27 65.80 -10.28 29.98
N ALA A 28 66.03 -9.23 30.76
CA ALA A 28 66.87 -8.02 30.66
C ALA A 28 68.11 -8.00 29.72
N PRO A 29 68.83 -6.87 29.51
CA PRO A 29 68.46 -5.44 29.46
C PRO A 29 69.24 -4.68 28.34
N VAL A 30 68.76 -4.61 27.08
CA VAL A 30 69.44 -3.77 26.05
C VAL A 30 68.48 -2.91 25.20
N LEU A 31 67.18 -2.94 25.45
CA LEU A 31 66.18 -2.25 24.60
C LEU A 31 65.49 -1.03 25.25
N ARG A 32 66.18 -0.31 26.14
CA ARG A 32 65.64 0.94 26.73
C ARG A 32 65.79 2.19 25.86
N SER A 33 66.54 2.17 24.76
CA SER A 33 66.65 3.32 23.83
C SER A 33 65.89 3.16 22.51
N ALA A 34 65.55 1.94 22.08
CA ALA A 34 64.78 1.73 20.84
C ALA A 34 63.27 1.67 21.05
N VAL A 35 62.79 1.44 22.28
CA VAL A 35 61.34 1.49 22.59
C VAL A 35 60.83 2.93 22.80
N CYS A 36 61.71 3.89 23.11
CA CYS A 36 61.31 5.29 23.28
C CYS A 36 61.10 6.06 21.97
N ASN A 37 61.73 5.65 20.85
CA ASN A 37 61.49 6.26 19.54
C ASN A 37 60.42 5.53 18.71
N ALA A 38 60.21 4.23 18.94
CA ALA A 38 59.04 3.52 18.38
C ALA A 38 57.73 3.95 19.07
N ALA A 39 57.75 4.25 20.38
CA ALA A 39 56.57 4.76 21.08
C ALA A 39 56.16 6.18 20.65
N ARG A 40 57.09 7.02 20.14
CA ARG A 40 56.74 8.34 19.59
C ARG A 40 56.23 8.31 18.16
N HIS A 41 56.63 7.33 17.34
CA HIS A 41 56.03 7.14 16.02
C HIS A 41 54.74 6.33 16.05
N VAL A 42 54.57 5.39 16.98
CA VAL A 42 53.28 4.71 17.17
C VAL A 42 52.26 5.61 17.89
N ALA A 43 52.70 6.53 18.77
CA ALA A 43 51.79 7.50 19.41
C ALA A 43 51.37 8.67 18.49
N LEU A 44 52.11 8.98 17.42
CA LEU A 44 51.65 9.95 16.40
C LEU A 44 50.86 9.33 15.26
N THR A 45 50.92 8.00 15.06
CA THR A 45 50.02 7.30 14.13
C THR A 45 48.71 6.86 14.80
N LEU A 46 48.64 6.82 16.15
CA LEU A 46 47.41 6.53 16.90
C LEU A 46 46.65 7.77 17.40
N CYS A 47 47.14 8.99 17.18
CA CYS A 47 46.50 10.24 17.66
C CYS A 47 45.93 11.14 16.55
N VAL A 48 45.86 10.64 15.30
CA VAL A 48 45.16 11.32 14.17
C VAL A 48 43.95 10.51 13.68
N ARG A 49 43.60 9.39 14.32
CA ARG A 49 42.36 8.63 14.03
C ARG A 49 41.22 8.94 15.00
N THR A 50 41.23 10.13 15.58
CA THR A 50 40.15 10.73 16.37
C THR A 50 39.42 11.87 15.65
N LEU A 51 39.59 12.01 14.33
CA LEU A 51 38.86 13.00 13.52
C LEU A 51 38.32 12.48 12.18
N ASP A 52 38.28 11.16 11.98
CA ASP A 52 37.31 10.54 11.08
C ASP A 52 36.27 9.80 11.93
N THR A 53 35.63 10.58 12.81
CA THR A 53 34.17 10.57 12.80
C THR A 53 33.82 10.85 11.35
N VAL A 54 33.77 9.81 10.50
CA VAL A 54 32.89 9.86 9.35
C VAL A 54 31.60 10.31 9.97
N CYS A 55 31.24 11.55 9.67
CA CYS A 55 29.90 12.05 9.79
C CYS A 55 29.03 11.02 9.08
N MET A 56 28.67 9.95 9.80
CA MET A 56 27.29 9.59 10.00
C MET A 56 26.68 10.84 10.63
N GLU A 57 26.53 11.86 9.78
CA GLU A 57 25.38 12.73 9.74
C GLU A 57 24.25 11.87 10.29
N GLN A 58 23.69 12.29 11.42
CA GLN A 58 22.64 11.55 12.11
C GLN A 58 21.50 11.34 11.11
N ARG A 59 21.60 10.30 10.30
CA ARG A 59 20.52 9.82 9.47
C ARG A 59 19.53 9.35 10.50
N ARG A 60 18.44 10.09 10.60
CA ARG A 60 17.24 9.62 11.27
C ARG A 60 17.04 8.15 10.86
N PRO A 61 16.67 7.26 11.78
CA PRO A 61 16.14 5.96 11.37
C PRO A 61 15.07 6.26 10.30
N GLY A 62 15.33 5.85 9.06
CA GLY A 62 14.75 6.47 7.88
C GLY A 62 13.22 6.60 7.97
N ASN A 63 12.71 7.82 7.79
CA ASN A 63 11.28 8.09 7.64
C ASN A 63 10.68 7.36 6.41
N GLU A 64 11.56 6.81 5.55
CA GLU A 64 11.23 6.11 4.34
C GLU A 64 11.47 4.60 4.51
N VAL A 65 10.50 3.82 4.04
CA VAL A 65 10.55 2.37 3.91
C VAL A 65 10.76 2.03 2.45
N HIS A 66 11.67 1.10 2.20
CA HIS A 66 11.96 0.61 0.85
C HIS A 66 11.57 -0.86 0.73
N LEU A 67 11.07 -1.23 -0.44
CA LEU A 67 10.91 -2.61 -0.88
C LEU A 67 11.43 -2.68 -2.32
N ASP A 68 12.46 -3.49 -2.52
CA ASP A 68 13.11 -3.71 -3.80
C ASP A 68 12.95 -5.20 -4.14
N GLU A 69 12.36 -5.49 -5.29
CA GLU A 69 12.03 -6.87 -5.68
C GLU A 69 12.30 -7.07 -7.18
N TRP A 70 12.74 -8.29 -7.52
CA TRP A 70 12.76 -8.75 -8.91
C TRP A 70 11.41 -9.34 -9.27
N VAL A 71 10.89 -8.93 -10.42
CA VAL A 71 9.63 -9.46 -10.93
C VAL A 71 9.84 -10.87 -11.45
N SER A 72 9.38 -11.85 -10.67
CA SER A 72 9.55 -13.27 -10.96
C SER A 72 8.27 -13.87 -11.56
N PRO A 73 8.36 -14.99 -12.30
CA PRO A 73 7.21 -15.54 -13.02
C PRO A 73 5.98 -15.86 -12.16
N HIS A 74 6.15 -16.24 -10.90
CA HIS A 74 5.05 -16.67 -10.04
C HIS A 74 4.11 -15.54 -9.58
N ILE A 75 4.55 -14.27 -9.67
CA ILE A 75 3.74 -13.08 -9.38
C ILE A 75 3.18 -12.42 -10.64
N CYS A 76 3.43 -13.01 -11.81
CA CYS A 76 2.95 -12.51 -13.09
C CYS A 76 1.71 -13.26 -13.59
N ASP A 77 1.00 -12.64 -14.52
CA ASP A 77 -0.01 -13.27 -15.36
C ASP A 77 0.64 -14.17 -16.44
N PRO A 78 -0.16 -14.95 -17.19
CA PRO A 78 0.37 -15.81 -18.25
C PRO A 78 1.10 -15.06 -19.37
N ASP A 79 0.84 -13.76 -19.56
CA ASP A 79 1.50 -12.92 -20.57
C ASP A 79 2.83 -12.34 -20.06
N GLY A 80 3.22 -12.68 -18.82
CA GLY A 80 4.48 -12.26 -18.21
C GLY A 80 4.44 -10.85 -17.62
N PHE A 81 3.26 -10.30 -17.33
CA PHE A 81 3.12 -9.02 -16.65
C PHE A 81 2.83 -9.19 -15.17
N LEU A 82 3.41 -8.33 -14.34
CA LEU A 82 3.18 -8.30 -12.90
C LEU A 82 1.68 -8.11 -12.61
N LYS A 83 1.12 -9.00 -11.78
CA LYS A 83 -0.28 -8.91 -11.37
C LYS A 83 -0.54 -7.64 -10.55
N PRO A 84 -1.51 -6.80 -10.90
CA PRO A 84 -1.83 -5.58 -10.16
C PRO A 84 -2.18 -5.84 -8.68
N GLY A 85 -2.84 -6.96 -8.37
CA GLY A 85 -3.10 -7.35 -6.98
C GLY A 85 -1.84 -7.50 -6.14
N LYS A 86 -0.70 -7.90 -6.73
CA LYS A 86 0.59 -7.98 -6.03
C LYS A 86 1.19 -6.59 -5.78
N ILE A 87 0.98 -5.64 -6.69
CA ILE A 87 1.35 -4.24 -6.49
C ILE A 87 0.61 -3.66 -5.28
N LEU A 88 -0.72 -3.86 -5.22
CA LEU A 88 -1.54 -3.40 -4.10
C LEU A 88 -1.12 -4.06 -2.77
N GLU A 89 -0.76 -5.34 -2.80
CA GLU A 89 -0.21 -6.04 -1.63
C GLU A 89 1.11 -5.41 -1.15
N TRP A 90 2.05 -5.15 -2.05
CA TRP A 90 3.33 -4.54 -1.70
C TRP A 90 3.20 -3.11 -1.19
N MET A 91 2.30 -2.31 -1.80
CA MET A 91 1.97 -0.96 -1.31
C MET A 91 1.51 -0.99 0.15
N ASP A 92 0.66 -1.95 0.51
CA ASP A 92 0.21 -2.13 1.89
C ASP A 92 1.36 -2.55 2.83
N VAL A 93 2.21 -3.47 2.41
CA VAL A 93 3.37 -3.91 3.21
C VAL A 93 4.28 -2.74 3.57
N VAL A 94 4.68 -1.93 2.59
CA VAL A 94 5.54 -0.76 2.85
C VAL A 94 4.80 0.31 3.65
N GLY A 95 3.49 0.47 3.41
CA GLY A 95 2.64 1.44 4.10
C GLY A 95 2.45 1.12 5.59
N VAL A 96 2.09 -0.13 5.90
CA VAL A 96 1.98 -0.64 7.28
C VAL A 96 3.30 -0.46 8.01
N LEU A 97 4.43 -0.82 7.37
CA LEU A 97 5.74 -0.70 8.02
C LEU A 97 6.11 0.76 8.29
N ALA A 98 5.84 1.69 7.36
CA ALA A 98 6.11 3.11 7.56
C ALA A 98 5.25 3.68 8.70
N ALA A 99 3.95 3.38 8.68
CA ALA A 99 3.01 3.80 9.72
C ALA A 99 3.36 3.23 11.10
N SER A 100 3.65 1.93 11.19
CA SER A 100 4.05 1.27 12.45
C SER A 100 5.38 1.79 12.99
N ARG A 101 6.38 2.06 12.13
CA ARG A 101 7.65 2.68 12.56
C ARG A 101 7.41 4.06 13.17
N HIS A 102 6.52 4.85 12.58
CA HIS A 102 6.20 6.20 13.04
C HIS A 102 5.47 6.21 14.39
N CYS A 103 4.39 5.43 14.52
CA CYS A 103 3.59 5.44 15.75
C CYS A 103 4.06 4.48 16.83
N ARG A 104 4.98 3.56 16.52
CA ARG A 104 5.42 2.45 17.39
C ARG A 104 4.24 1.66 17.97
N ARG A 105 3.22 1.50 17.14
CA ARG A 105 1.96 0.84 17.47
C ARG A 105 1.50 -0.04 16.31
N PRO A 106 0.60 -0.98 16.60
CA PRO A 106 -0.20 -1.64 15.58
C PRO A 106 -0.94 -0.64 14.71
N VAL A 107 -1.07 -0.96 13.43
CA VAL A 107 -1.82 -0.12 12.48
C VAL A 107 -2.71 -0.99 11.60
N VAL A 108 -3.80 -0.41 11.13
CA VAL A 108 -4.66 -0.98 10.10
C VAL A 108 -4.81 -0.01 8.94
N THR A 109 -4.98 -0.57 7.74
CA THR A 109 -5.25 0.17 6.51
C THR A 109 -6.70 0.64 6.51
N ALA A 110 -6.92 1.94 6.49
CA ALA A 110 -8.26 2.53 6.49
C ALA A 110 -8.74 2.85 5.07
N SER A 111 -7.86 3.34 4.21
CA SER A 111 -8.22 3.64 2.82
C SER A 111 -7.00 3.75 1.91
N VAL A 112 -7.25 3.59 0.61
CA VAL A 112 -6.30 3.82 -0.46
C VAL A 112 -6.93 4.74 -1.48
N ASP A 113 -6.15 5.72 -1.92
CA ASP A 113 -6.54 6.67 -2.95
C ASP A 113 -6.74 6.01 -4.31
N GLY A 114 -7.35 6.75 -5.23
CA GLY A 114 -7.34 6.34 -6.62
C GLY A 114 -5.91 6.19 -7.14
N VAL A 115 -5.63 5.05 -7.78
CA VAL A 115 -4.32 4.70 -8.35
C VAL A 115 -4.50 4.44 -9.83
N GLU A 116 -3.69 5.08 -10.66
CA GLU A 116 -3.56 4.74 -12.08
C GLU A 116 -2.24 4.00 -12.29
N LEU A 117 -2.31 2.89 -13.02
CA LEU A 117 -1.14 2.13 -13.44
C LEU A 117 -0.75 2.61 -14.84
N ARG A 118 0.35 3.35 -14.94
CA ARG A 118 0.78 3.95 -16.21
C ARG A 118 1.27 2.89 -17.20
N ASP A 119 2.28 2.14 -16.78
CA ASP A 119 2.97 1.18 -17.62
C ASP A 119 2.93 -0.23 -17.01
N PRO A 120 2.70 -1.28 -17.82
CA PRO A 120 2.82 -2.65 -17.35
C PRO A 120 4.27 -2.97 -16.99
N ILE A 121 4.46 -3.89 -16.05
CA ILE A 121 5.79 -4.33 -15.58
C ILE A 121 5.98 -5.79 -15.98
N ARG A 122 7.08 -6.13 -16.64
CA ARG A 122 7.35 -7.49 -17.12
C ARG A 122 8.19 -8.31 -16.16
N VAL A 123 8.11 -9.63 -16.29
CA VAL A 123 9.07 -10.57 -15.70
C VAL A 123 10.49 -10.12 -16.02
N GLY A 124 11.36 -10.18 -15.00
CA GLY A 124 12.77 -9.79 -15.09
C GLY A 124 13.03 -8.31 -14.84
N GLU A 125 12.01 -7.46 -14.73
CA GLU A 125 12.21 -6.08 -14.29
C GLU A 125 12.48 -5.99 -12.78
N HIS A 126 13.20 -4.95 -12.37
CA HIS A 126 13.41 -4.58 -10.98
C HIS A 126 12.40 -3.50 -10.58
N VAL A 127 11.65 -3.75 -9.50
CA VAL A 127 10.70 -2.80 -8.94
C VAL A 127 11.21 -2.27 -7.60
N ALA A 128 11.08 -0.96 -7.41
CA ALA A 128 11.43 -0.27 -6.17
C ALA A 128 10.22 0.52 -5.67
N LEU A 129 9.75 0.20 -4.47
CA LEU A 129 8.72 0.93 -3.75
C LEU A 129 9.35 1.74 -2.62
N ARG A 130 8.89 2.97 -2.45
CA ARG A 130 9.25 3.85 -1.34
C ARG A 130 7.99 4.34 -0.65
N ALA A 131 7.94 4.24 0.67
CA ALA A 131 6.83 4.71 1.47
C ALA A 131 7.30 5.60 2.61
N SER A 132 6.67 6.76 2.80
CA SER A 132 6.99 7.68 3.89
C SER A 132 5.73 8.33 4.45
N VAL A 133 5.81 8.70 5.73
CA VAL A 133 4.70 9.43 6.38
C VAL A 133 4.63 10.82 5.77
N ALA A 134 3.53 11.09 5.06
CA ALA A 134 3.26 12.37 4.43
C ALA A 134 2.51 13.31 5.39
N TYR A 135 1.64 12.77 6.23
CA TYR A 135 0.76 13.57 7.09
C TYR A 135 0.34 12.79 8.35
N THR A 136 0.08 13.52 9.44
CA THR A 136 -0.48 12.95 10.68
C THR A 136 -1.71 13.73 11.10
N SER A 137 -2.78 13.01 11.40
CA SER A 137 -3.95 13.51 12.11
C SER A 137 -3.81 13.21 13.61
N GLU A 138 -4.88 13.38 14.39
CA GLU A 138 -4.88 12.97 15.80
C GLU A 138 -4.67 11.46 15.96
N ARG A 139 -5.33 10.63 15.13
CA ARG A 139 -5.33 9.15 15.25
C ARG A 139 -4.97 8.38 13.98
N SER A 140 -4.73 9.09 12.88
CA SER A 140 -4.41 8.50 11.58
C SER A 140 -3.16 9.09 10.96
N MET A 141 -2.55 8.34 10.06
CA MET A 141 -1.35 8.70 9.33
C MET A 141 -1.64 8.56 7.83
N GLY A 142 -1.29 9.58 7.08
CA GLY A 142 -1.22 9.54 5.63
C GLY A 142 0.15 9.10 5.19
N ILE A 143 0.22 8.04 4.39
CA ILE A 143 1.46 7.49 3.86
C ILE A 143 1.47 7.72 2.36
N HIS A 144 2.52 8.37 1.88
CA HIS A 144 2.80 8.49 0.45
C HIS A 144 3.62 7.28 0.00
N VAL A 145 3.18 6.62 -1.07
CA VAL A 145 3.87 5.48 -1.67
C VAL A 145 4.18 5.79 -3.13
N ALA A 146 5.43 5.64 -3.53
CA ALA A 146 5.87 5.75 -4.92
C ALA A 146 6.50 4.44 -5.38
N MET A 147 6.18 4.01 -6.59
CA MET A 147 6.76 2.83 -7.21
C MET A 147 7.44 3.21 -8.53
N SER A 148 8.66 2.71 -8.72
CA SER A 148 9.37 2.79 -9.99
C SER A 148 9.77 1.41 -10.48
N SER A 149 9.91 1.24 -11.79
CA SER A 149 10.41 0.02 -12.41
C SER A 149 11.56 0.31 -13.38
N SER A 150 12.57 -0.55 -13.39
CA SER A 150 13.70 -0.50 -14.32
C SER A 150 13.93 -1.88 -14.94
N GLY A 151 14.13 -1.93 -16.25
CA GLY A 151 14.59 -3.15 -16.91
C GLY A 151 16.04 -3.47 -16.55
N PRO A 152 16.51 -4.71 -16.79
CA PRO A 152 17.89 -5.10 -16.53
C PRO A 152 18.94 -4.18 -17.19
N ASP A 153 18.62 -3.70 -18.39
CA ASP A 153 19.53 -2.90 -19.23
C ASP A 153 19.06 -1.44 -19.39
N ALA A 154 17.96 -1.04 -18.75
CA ALA A 154 17.29 0.23 -19.00
C ALA A 154 17.37 1.17 -17.80
N LEU A 155 18.21 2.21 -17.94
CA LEU A 155 18.20 3.41 -17.11
C LEU A 155 17.71 4.60 -17.97
N PRO A 156 16.94 5.54 -17.40
CA PRO A 156 16.50 5.63 -16.00
C PRO A 156 15.27 4.78 -15.65
N ALA A 157 15.06 4.51 -14.36
CA ALA A 157 13.84 3.89 -13.86
C ALA A 157 12.62 4.74 -14.19
N ARG A 158 11.52 4.11 -14.61
CA ARG A 158 10.24 4.79 -14.90
C ARG A 158 9.36 4.80 -13.66
N GLU A 159 8.65 5.90 -13.43
CA GLU A 159 7.61 5.97 -12.40
C GLU A 159 6.38 5.19 -12.86
N VAL A 160 5.98 4.18 -12.08
CA VAL A 160 4.83 3.32 -12.37
C VAL A 160 3.56 3.89 -11.77
N LEU A 161 3.62 4.27 -10.49
CA LEU A 161 2.50 4.85 -9.76
C LEU A 161 2.97 5.68 -8.57
N THR A 162 2.12 6.62 -8.17
CA THR A 162 2.13 7.25 -6.85
C THR A 162 0.76 7.06 -6.21
N ALA A 163 0.76 6.80 -4.91
CA ALA A 163 -0.45 6.52 -4.15
C ALA A 163 -0.37 7.19 -2.78
N TYR A 164 -1.54 7.49 -2.22
CA TYR A 164 -1.67 7.91 -0.85
C TYR A 164 -2.55 6.89 -0.12
N MET A 165 -2.13 6.51 1.08
CA MET A 165 -2.80 5.50 1.89
C MET A 165 -3.04 6.07 3.28
N THR A 166 -4.22 5.81 3.86
CA THR A 166 -4.52 6.22 5.24
C THR A 166 -4.43 5.01 6.15
N PHE A 167 -3.64 5.12 7.21
CA PHE A 167 -3.53 4.12 8.27
C PHE A 167 -4.02 4.68 9.60
N VAL A 168 -4.56 3.83 10.45
CA VAL A 168 -5.02 4.19 11.81
C VAL A 168 -4.20 3.41 12.82
N GLY A 169 -3.64 4.12 13.81
CA GLY A 169 -2.93 3.47 14.92
C GLY A 169 -3.92 2.89 15.91
N LEU A 170 -3.65 1.70 16.42
CA LEU A 170 -4.51 0.98 17.37
C LEU A 170 -3.82 0.74 18.71
N ASP A 171 -4.63 0.62 19.77
CA ASP A 171 -4.21 0.08 21.06
C ASP A 171 -4.34 -1.46 21.12
N ASP A 172 -4.01 -2.04 22.27
CA ASP A 172 -4.04 -3.50 22.46
C ASP A 172 -5.48 -4.07 22.41
N ALA A 173 -6.50 -3.22 22.57
CA ALA A 173 -7.91 -3.55 22.47
C ALA A 173 -8.47 -3.29 21.04
N GLY A 174 -7.62 -2.92 20.09
CA GLY A 174 -8.03 -2.62 18.71
C GLY A 174 -8.73 -1.27 18.53
N LYS A 175 -8.64 -0.36 19.49
CA LYS A 175 -9.25 0.98 19.42
C LYS A 175 -8.27 2.02 18.85
N PRO A 176 -8.75 3.02 18.08
CA PRO A 176 -7.91 4.09 17.57
C PRO A 176 -7.19 4.89 18.67
N VAL A 177 -5.87 5.03 18.55
CA VAL A 177 -5.01 5.74 19.52
C VAL A 177 -4.43 7.02 18.94
N VAL A 178 -4.05 7.97 19.80
CA VAL A 178 -3.35 9.19 19.40
C VAL A 178 -1.97 8.84 18.82
N VAL A 179 -1.64 9.38 17.65
CA VAL A 179 -0.36 9.13 16.97
C VAL A 179 0.63 10.29 17.14
N PRO A 180 1.95 10.02 17.12
CA PRO A 180 2.97 11.08 17.09
C PRO A 180 2.75 12.03 15.89
N GLN A 181 2.87 13.33 16.12
CA GLN A 181 2.67 14.33 15.06
C GLN A 181 3.93 14.49 14.20
N LEU A 182 3.77 14.42 12.88
CA LEU A 182 4.84 14.67 11.93
C LEU A 182 5.22 16.15 11.95
N ARG A 183 6.52 16.43 12.02
CA ARG A 183 7.09 17.76 11.83
C ARG A 183 7.84 17.75 10.49
N PRO A 184 7.24 18.27 9.40
CA PRO A 184 7.91 18.29 8.11
C PRO A 184 9.06 19.29 8.13
N GLU A 185 10.21 18.90 7.61
CA GLU A 185 11.42 19.72 7.66
C GLU A 185 11.82 20.18 6.28
N THR A 186 11.88 19.25 5.33
CA THR A 186 12.27 19.53 3.95
C THR A 186 11.12 20.20 3.19
N PRO A 187 11.40 20.95 2.11
CA PRO A 187 10.36 21.49 1.25
C PRO A 187 9.39 20.42 0.71
N ALA A 188 9.92 19.26 0.31
CA ALA A 188 9.11 18.14 -0.16
C ALA A 188 8.17 17.58 0.92
N GLU A 189 8.67 17.38 2.15
CA GLU A 189 7.83 16.97 3.29
C GLU A 189 6.76 18.00 3.62
N ARG A 190 7.08 19.30 3.54
CA ARG A 190 6.10 20.37 3.78
C ARG A 190 4.98 20.38 2.73
N THR A 191 5.32 20.12 1.47
CA THR A 191 4.33 19.95 0.39
C THR A 191 3.43 18.75 0.68
N LEU A 192 3.99 17.57 0.91
CA LEU A 192 3.21 16.36 1.22
C LEU A 192 2.33 16.53 2.47
N PHE A 193 2.82 17.22 3.50
CA PHE A 193 2.06 17.51 4.69
C PHE A 193 0.87 18.43 4.41
N ARG A 194 1.08 19.48 3.61
CA ARG A 194 0.01 20.39 3.18
C ARG A 194 -1.04 19.65 2.35
N GLU A 195 -0.61 18.79 1.42
CA GLU A 195 -1.54 17.95 0.65
C GLU A 195 -2.38 17.06 1.58
N GLY A 196 -1.77 16.41 2.57
CA GLY A 196 -2.48 15.62 3.56
C GLY A 196 -3.50 16.41 4.39
N GLN A 197 -3.18 17.67 4.74
CA GLN A 197 -4.11 18.58 5.41
C GLN A 197 -5.33 18.88 4.53
N LEU A 198 -5.09 19.24 3.26
CA LEU A 198 -6.15 19.54 2.29
C LEU A 198 -7.05 18.32 2.05
N ARG A 199 -6.46 17.14 1.87
CA ARG A 199 -7.19 15.87 1.73
C ARG A 199 -8.14 15.63 2.89
N ARG A 200 -7.68 15.83 4.13
CA ARG A 200 -8.52 15.69 5.33
C ARG A 200 -9.62 16.74 5.37
N GLU A 201 -9.31 17.98 5.00
CA GLU A 201 -10.29 19.06 4.94
C GLU A 201 -11.39 18.75 3.93
N PHE A 202 -11.03 18.35 2.71
CA PHE A 202 -11.98 17.99 1.66
C PHE A 202 -12.87 16.83 2.08
N ARG A 203 -12.30 15.77 2.66
CA ARG A 203 -13.08 14.65 3.18
C ARG A 203 -14.12 15.10 4.21
N ARG A 204 -13.71 15.95 5.16
CA ARG A 204 -14.62 16.49 6.19
C ARG A 204 -15.72 17.35 5.57
N LYS A 205 -15.42 18.17 4.56
CA LYS A 205 -16.40 19.01 3.88
C LYS A 205 -17.40 18.16 3.08
N LEU A 206 -16.92 17.14 2.37
CA LEU A 206 -17.77 16.17 1.65
C LEU A 206 -18.69 15.41 2.62
N GLU A 207 -18.17 14.92 3.75
CA GLU A 207 -18.98 14.24 4.79
C GLU A 207 -20.07 15.12 5.39
N LYS A 208 -19.84 16.44 5.45
CA LYS A 208 -20.81 17.43 5.94
C LYS A 208 -21.77 17.95 4.86
N GLY A 209 -21.58 17.57 3.60
CA GLY A 209 -22.33 18.12 2.46
C GLY A 209 -21.97 19.57 2.10
N GLU A 210 -20.85 20.10 2.62
CA GLU A 210 -20.33 21.43 2.28
C GLU A 210 -19.67 21.46 0.87
N LEU A 211 -19.29 20.28 0.36
CA LEU A 211 -18.84 20.06 -1.01
C LEU A 211 -19.73 18.97 -1.64
N SER A 212 -20.09 19.13 -2.91
CA SER A 212 -20.83 18.13 -3.67
C SER A 212 -19.90 17.27 -4.54
N ASP A 213 -20.28 16.01 -4.73
CA ASP A 213 -19.69 15.09 -5.71
C ASP A 213 -20.16 15.44 -7.15
N GLU A 214 -21.31 16.10 -7.26
CA GLU A 214 -21.98 16.39 -8.52
C GLU A 214 -21.37 17.58 -9.28
N THR A 215 -20.24 17.41 -9.98
CA THR A 215 -20.05 17.82 -11.39
C THR A 215 -18.60 17.68 -11.90
N PRO A 216 -18.39 17.21 -13.15
CA PRO A 216 -17.08 17.24 -13.82
C PRO A 216 -16.56 18.65 -14.18
N ALA A 217 -17.47 19.63 -14.29
CA ALA A 217 -17.19 20.96 -14.85
C ALA A 217 -17.81 22.14 -14.08
N GLY A 218 -18.40 21.92 -12.89
CA GLY A 218 -18.87 22.99 -12.02
C GLY A 218 -17.72 23.54 -11.18
N THR A 219 -17.59 24.85 -11.13
CA THR A 219 -16.65 25.59 -10.29
C THR A 219 -16.68 25.02 -8.86
N PHE A 220 -15.62 24.32 -8.43
CA PHE A 220 -15.39 24.09 -7.00
C PHE A 220 -15.14 25.47 -6.38
N SER A 221 -16.22 26.19 -6.06
CA SER A 221 -16.18 27.58 -5.65
C SER A 221 -15.33 27.66 -4.38
N GLY A 222 -14.18 28.33 -4.48
CA GLY A 222 -13.23 28.48 -3.37
C GLY A 222 -12.13 27.42 -3.27
N ILE A 223 -11.96 26.52 -4.25
CA ILE A 223 -10.81 25.61 -4.33
C ILE A 223 -9.91 26.01 -5.48
N SER A 224 -8.61 26.15 -5.22
CA SER A 224 -7.64 26.54 -6.24
C SER A 224 -7.52 25.47 -7.33
N GLU A 225 -7.15 25.86 -8.55
CA GLU A 225 -6.89 24.88 -9.64
C GLU A 225 -5.79 23.88 -9.27
N GLN A 226 -4.83 24.29 -8.44
CA GLN A 226 -3.74 23.45 -7.96
C GLN A 226 -4.22 22.37 -6.98
N ASP A 227 -5.26 22.65 -6.19
CA ASP A 227 -5.77 21.73 -5.16
C ASP A 227 -6.88 20.81 -5.69
N ARG A 228 -7.48 21.15 -6.83
CA ARG A 228 -8.56 20.38 -7.48
C ARG A 228 -8.22 18.89 -7.68
N PRO A 229 -6.99 18.49 -8.07
CA PRO A 229 -6.65 17.08 -8.18
C PRO A 229 -6.75 16.29 -6.87
N LEU A 230 -6.44 16.92 -5.74
CA LEU A 230 -6.53 16.27 -4.43
C LEU A 230 -7.98 16.05 -4.03
N LEU A 231 -8.85 17.01 -4.30
CA LEU A 231 -10.29 16.88 -4.04
C LEU A 231 -10.89 15.73 -4.84
N VAL A 232 -10.64 15.68 -6.15
CA VAL A 232 -11.17 14.62 -7.01
C VAL A 232 -10.69 13.25 -6.51
N ARG A 233 -9.41 13.13 -6.10
CA ARG A 233 -8.91 11.89 -5.48
C ARG A 233 -9.62 11.51 -4.18
N GLU A 234 -10.04 12.47 -3.35
CA GLU A 234 -10.87 12.18 -2.17
C GLU A 234 -12.29 11.74 -2.55
N VAL A 235 -12.90 12.39 -3.54
CA VAL A 235 -14.24 12.03 -4.06
C VAL A 235 -14.25 10.59 -4.55
N LEU A 236 -13.25 10.19 -5.34
CA LEU A 236 -13.19 8.84 -5.91
C LEU A 236 -13.06 7.72 -4.85
N LYS A 237 -12.67 8.03 -3.60
CA LYS A 237 -12.67 7.07 -2.47
C LYS A 237 -14.03 6.89 -1.83
N MET A 238 -14.87 7.92 -1.88
CA MET A 238 -16.20 7.87 -1.27
C MET A 238 -17.06 7.01 -2.18
N LEU A 239 -17.49 5.86 -1.71
CA LEU A 239 -18.42 5.00 -2.45
C LEU A 239 -19.84 5.25 -1.98
N PRO A 240 -20.84 5.24 -2.88
CA PRO A 240 -22.24 5.37 -2.48
C PRO A 240 -22.63 4.17 -1.59
N ARG A 241 -22.81 4.45 -0.29
CA ARG A 241 -23.15 3.42 0.71
C ARG A 241 -24.60 2.94 0.61
N ASN A 242 -25.49 3.75 0.02
CA ASN A 242 -26.93 3.50 0.01
C ASN A 242 -27.43 2.83 -1.28
N PHE A 243 -26.53 2.28 -2.09
CA PHE A 243 -26.89 1.63 -3.35
C PHE A 243 -27.08 0.11 -3.17
N ARG A 244 -28.20 -0.42 -3.66
CA ARG A 244 -28.47 -1.87 -3.65
C ARG A 244 -27.63 -2.58 -4.69
N LEU A 245 -27.00 -3.68 -4.31
CA LEU A 245 -26.17 -4.44 -5.23
C LEU A 245 -27.03 -5.32 -6.15
N PRO A 246 -26.63 -5.52 -7.42
CA PRO A 246 -27.45 -6.29 -8.38
C PRO A 246 -27.74 -7.73 -7.94
N TRP A 247 -26.90 -8.31 -7.07
CA TRP A 247 -27.03 -9.67 -6.54
C TRP A 247 -27.74 -9.77 -5.18
N GLU A 248 -28.18 -8.66 -4.57
CA GLU A 248 -28.97 -8.66 -3.32
C GLU A 248 -30.47 -8.92 -3.56
N ARG A 249 -30.86 -9.29 -4.78
CA ARG A 249 -32.26 -9.53 -5.15
C ARG A 249 -32.81 -10.84 -4.58
N PRO A 250 -34.11 -10.89 -4.19
CA PRO A 250 -34.82 -12.15 -4.05
C PRO A 250 -34.86 -12.90 -5.41
N PRO A 251 -35.12 -14.22 -5.43
CA PRO A 251 -35.04 -15.02 -6.65
C PRO A 251 -36.09 -14.58 -7.69
N GLY A 252 -35.66 -13.71 -8.60
CA GLY A 252 -36.36 -13.43 -9.85
C GLY A 252 -36.00 -14.46 -10.93
N PRO A 253 -36.51 -14.32 -12.17
CA PRO A 253 -36.05 -15.15 -13.27
C PRO A 253 -34.52 -15.09 -13.34
N PRO A 254 -33.83 -16.23 -13.49
CA PRO A 254 -32.39 -16.26 -13.53
C PRO A 254 -31.93 -15.35 -14.66
N ARG A 255 -31.15 -14.33 -14.30
CA ARG A 255 -30.34 -13.62 -15.28
C ARG A 255 -29.58 -14.71 -16.03
N ALA A 256 -29.56 -14.69 -17.37
CA ALA A 256 -28.52 -15.42 -18.09
C ALA A 256 -27.20 -15.06 -17.39
N PRO A 257 -26.30 -16.01 -17.04
CA PRO A 257 -25.00 -15.69 -16.46
C PRO A 257 -24.23 -14.71 -17.35
N HIS A 258 -24.56 -13.44 -17.17
CA HIS A 258 -23.78 -12.24 -17.24
C HIS A 258 -22.34 -12.67 -17.19
N HIS A 259 -21.72 -12.73 -18.37
CA HIS A 259 -20.42 -13.35 -18.57
C HIS A 259 -19.33 -12.82 -17.63
N SER A 260 -19.58 -11.74 -16.88
CA SER A 260 -18.68 -11.14 -15.92
C SER A 260 -18.90 -11.49 -14.44
N TYR A 261 -19.99 -12.15 -14.00
CA TYR A 261 -20.16 -12.37 -12.57
C TYR A 261 -19.25 -13.46 -12.02
N VAL A 262 -18.46 -13.09 -11.02
CA VAL A 262 -17.54 -13.98 -10.33
C VAL A 262 -17.79 -13.87 -8.83
N HIS A 263 -17.95 -15.01 -8.18
CA HIS A 263 -18.02 -15.12 -6.73
C HIS A 263 -16.95 -16.09 -6.25
N SER A 264 -16.02 -15.61 -5.44
CA SER A 264 -15.05 -16.44 -4.73
C SER A 264 -15.28 -16.35 -3.23
N ILE A 265 -14.97 -17.43 -2.53
CA ILE A 265 -15.04 -17.53 -1.07
C ILE A 265 -13.63 -17.90 -0.60
N GLU A 266 -13.02 -17.02 0.18
CA GLU A 266 -11.66 -17.20 0.69
C GLU A 266 -11.73 -17.40 2.21
N PRO A 267 -11.37 -18.58 2.75
CA PRO A 267 -11.24 -18.76 4.19
C PRO A 267 -10.03 -17.98 4.71
N VAL A 268 -10.21 -17.21 5.78
CA VAL A 268 -9.09 -16.46 6.39
C VAL A 268 -8.15 -17.43 7.12
N GLN A 269 -6.92 -17.56 6.63
CA GLN A 269 -5.90 -18.40 7.25
C GLN A 269 -5.02 -17.60 8.24
N VAL A 270 -4.29 -18.32 9.09
CA VAL A 270 -3.35 -17.71 10.05
C VAL A 270 -2.23 -16.92 9.34
N SER A 271 -1.85 -17.32 8.13
CA SER A 271 -0.88 -16.60 7.31
C SER A 271 -1.41 -15.29 6.74
N ASP A 272 -2.73 -15.08 6.73
CA ASP A 272 -3.36 -13.92 6.13
C ASP A 272 -3.63 -12.80 7.14
N ILE A 273 -3.51 -13.09 8.43
CA ILE A 273 -3.79 -12.15 9.51
C ILE A 273 -2.51 -11.54 10.06
N ASN A 274 -2.63 -10.31 10.53
CA ASN A 274 -1.59 -9.64 11.30
C ASN A 274 -1.53 -10.16 12.75
N PHE A 275 -0.58 -9.64 13.51
CA PHE A 275 -0.36 -9.98 14.92
C PHE A 275 -1.52 -9.58 15.85
N HIS A 276 -2.55 -8.87 15.35
CA HIS A 276 -3.80 -8.55 16.07
C HIS A 276 -4.96 -9.49 15.71
N GLY A 277 -4.74 -10.44 14.80
CA GLY A 277 -5.78 -11.36 14.38
C GLY A 277 -6.76 -10.78 13.35
N THR A 278 -6.39 -9.68 12.68
CA THR A 278 -7.17 -9.12 11.57
C THR A 278 -6.45 -9.34 10.25
N LEU A 279 -7.21 -9.55 9.17
CA LEU A 279 -6.66 -9.74 7.82
C LEU A 279 -5.78 -8.55 7.38
N TYR A 280 -4.66 -8.82 6.72
CA TYR A 280 -3.86 -7.78 6.07
C TYR A 280 -4.66 -7.09 4.95
N GLY A 281 -4.67 -5.75 4.95
CA GLY A 281 -5.35 -4.97 3.90
C GLY A 281 -4.83 -5.31 2.50
N GLY A 282 -3.51 -5.48 2.36
CA GLY A 282 -2.84 -5.88 1.12
C GLY A 282 -3.29 -7.23 0.59
N LYS A 283 -3.55 -8.20 1.49
CA LYS A 283 -4.06 -9.51 1.10
C LYS A 283 -5.47 -9.41 0.54
N LEU A 284 -6.34 -8.64 1.20
CA LEU A 284 -7.71 -8.42 0.74
C LEU A 284 -7.73 -7.69 -0.61
N MET A 285 -6.89 -6.66 -0.78
CA MET A 285 -6.78 -5.94 -2.05
C MET A 285 -6.29 -6.84 -3.19
N ARG A 286 -5.37 -7.77 -2.90
CA ARG A 286 -4.94 -8.77 -3.88
C ARG A 286 -6.08 -9.70 -4.29
N TRP A 287 -6.83 -10.25 -3.34
CA TRP A 287 -7.96 -11.14 -3.66
C TRP A 287 -9.05 -10.39 -4.43
N LEU A 288 -9.34 -9.15 -4.03
CA LEU A 288 -10.28 -8.27 -4.71
C LEU A 288 -9.87 -8.03 -6.18
N GLU A 289 -8.61 -7.71 -6.44
CA GLU A 289 -8.12 -7.48 -7.80
C GLU A 289 -8.16 -8.75 -8.64
N VAL A 290 -7.78 -9.90 -8.07
CA VAL A 290 -7.87 -11.20 -8.76
C VAL A 290 -9.31 -11.49 -9.18
N ASN A 291 -10.27 -11.28 -8.28
CA ASN A 291 -11.68 -11.51 -8.58
C ASN A 291 -12.19 -10.54 -9.67
N ALA A 292 -11.81 -9.26 -9.59
CA ALA A 292 -12.16 -8.26 -10.60
C ALA A 292 -11.59 -8.58 -11.99
N HIS A 293 -10.33 -9.02 -12.04
CA HIS A 293 -9.67 -9.41 -13.27
C HIS A 293 -10.32 -10.63 -13.92
N LEU A 294 -10.75 -11.62 -13.13
CA LEU A 294 -11.51 -12.77 -13.64
C LEU A 294 -12.84 -12.33 -14.27
N SER A 295 -13.57 -11.42 -13.61
CA SER A 295 -14.81 -10.82 -14.14
C SER A 295 -14.56 -10.08 -15.46
N ALA A 296 -13.51 -9.26 -15.53
CA ALA A 296 -13.12 -8.54 -16.73
C ALA A 296 -12.80 -9.48 -17.90
N ARG A 297 -11.98 -10.51 -17.65
CA ARG A 297 -11.62 -11.49 -18.68
C ARG A 297 -12.82 -12.31 -19.15
N ALA A 298 -13.69 -12.73 -18.23
CA ALA A 298 -14.88 -13.48 -18.58
C ALA A 298 -15.84 -12.63 -19.44
N TYR A 299 -15.96 -11.33 -19.14
CA TYR A 299 -16.70 -10.38 -19.99
C TYR A 299 -16.10 -10.22 -21.40
N LEU A 300 -14.77 -10.23 -21.49
CA LEU A 300 -14.02 -10.13 -22.74
C LEU A 300 -13.86 -11.47 -23.46
N GLY A 301 -14.64 -12.51 -23.13
CA GLY A 301 -14.54 -13.81 -23.81
C GLY A 301 -13.20 -14.52 -23.63
N GLY A 302 -12.50 -14.24 -22.52
CA GLY A 302 -11.21 -14.82 -22.17
C GLY A 302 -9.99 -14.01 -22.62
N HIS A 303 -10.18 -12.97 -23.44
CA HIS A 303 -9.09 -12.09 -23.87
C HIS A 303 -8.36 -11.46 -22.66
N PRO A 304 -7.03 -11.29 -22.73
CA PRO A 304 -6.28 -10.66 -21.64
C PRO A 304 -6.75 -9.23 -21.36
N ALA A 305 -6.85 -8.90 -20.08
CA ALA A 305 -7.28 -7.60 -19.59
C ALA A 305 -6.19 -7.02 -18.69
N ARG A 306 -5.78 -5.77 -18.93
CA ARG A 306 -4.85 -5.04 -18.07
C ARG A 306 -5.62 -4.11 -17.14
N MET A 307 -5.23 -4.04 -15.88
CA MET A 307 -5.77 -3.02 -14.98
C MET A 307 -5.22 -1.66 -15.37
N VAL A 308 -6.12 -0.69 -15.57
CA VAL A 308 -5.79 0.72 -15.83
C VAL A 308 -5.71 1.48 -14.52
N GLY A 309 -6.62 1.19 -13.58
CA GLY A 309 -6.59 1.85 -12.29
C GLY A 309 -7.65 1.36 -11.30
N LEU A 310 -7.44 1.77 -10.06
CA LEU A 310 -8.34 1.65 -8.93
C LEU A 310 -8.94 3.02 -8.66
N HIS A 311 -10.25 3.14 -8.53
CA HIS A 311 -10.88 4.45 -8.26
C HIS A 311 -10.59 4.95 -6.85
N GLY A 312 -10.36 4.04 -5.92
CA GLY A 312 -10.12 4.28 -4.51
C GLY A 312 -10.91 3.27 -3.71
N LEU A 313 -10.47 3.02 -2.47
CA LEU A 313 -11.17 2.10 -1.59
C LEU A 313 -11.08 2.53 -0.14
N THR A 314 -12.08 2.14 0.64
CA THR A 314 -12.15 2.39 2.08
C THR A 314 -12.54 1.09 2.76
N PHE A 315 -11.76 0.68 3.76
CA PHE A 315 -12.07 -0.45 4.62
C PHE A 315 -13.11 0.00 5.65
N LEU A 316 -14.32 -0.55 5.55
CA LEU A 316 -15.44 -0.20 6.42
C LEU A 316 -15.33 -0.90 7.77
N ARG A 317 -14.86 -2.15 7.76
CA ARG A 317 -14.73 -3.00 8.95
C ARG A 317 -13.47 -3.86 8.86
N PRO A 318 -12.83 -4.16 10.00
CA PRO A 318 -11.73 -5.13 10.03
C PRO A 318 -12.26 -6.55 9.84
N VAL A 319 -11.62 -7.33 8.96
CA VAL A 319 -11.91 -8.76 8.79
C VAL A 319 -11.19 -9.54 9.88
N GLN A 320 -11.95 -10.26 10.70
CA GLN A 320 -11.42 -11.05 11.81
C GLN A 320 -10.90 -12.42 11.33
N ARG A 321 -10.11 -13.10 12.16
CA ARG A 321 -9.80 -14.52 11.95
C ARG A 321 -11.05 -15.41 12.05
N HIS A 322 -11.00 -16.58 11.42
CA HIS A 322 -12.07 -17.61 11.43
C HIS A 322 -13.36 -17.24 10.71
N VAL A 323 -13.34 -16.21 9.87
CA VAL A 323 -14.45 -15.85 8.98
C VAL A 323 -14.15 -16.30 7.55
N PHE A 324 -15.20 -16.34 6.73
CA PHE A 324 -15.10 -16.55 5.28
C PHE A 324 -15.28 -15.22 4.56
N VAL A 325 -14.38 -14.91 3.63
CA VAL A 325 -14.46 -13.66 2.86
C VAL A 325 -15.14 -13.95 1.52
N HIS A 326 -16.31 -13.38 1.31
CA HIS A 326 -17.07 -13.46 0.08
C HIS A 326 -16.70 -12.28 -0.80
N ILE A 327 -16.16 -12.56 -1.98
CA ILE A 327 -15.76 -11.56 -2.96
C ILE A 327 -16.62 -11.75 -4.20
N ARG A 328 -17.46 -10.77 -4.48
CA ARG A 328 -18.35 -10.76 -5.65
C ARG A 328 -17.96 -9.63 -6.56
N SER A 329 -17.80 -9.93 -7.85
CA SER A 329 -17.53 -8.91 -8.85
C SER A 329 -18.39 -9.07 -10.09
N MET A 330 -18.60 -7.95 -10.77
CA MET A 330 -19.24 -7.91 -12.08
C MET A 330 -18.86 -6.65 -12.84
N VAL A 331 -18.91 -6.71 -14.17
CA VAL A 331 -18.80 -5.51 -15.02
C VAL A 331 -20.08 -4.69 -14.88
N VAL A 332 -19.94 -3.42 -14.51
CA VAL A 332 -21.05 -2.47 -14.30
C VAL A 332 -21.04 -1.32 -15.31
N HIS A 333 -19.93 -1.12 -16.02
CA HIS A 333 -19.78 -0.09 -17.03
C HIS A 333 -18.80 -0.56 -18.11
N ALA A 334 -19.07 -0.21 -19.37
CA ALA A 334 -18.20 -0.50 -20.50
C ALA A 334 -18.22 0.64 -21.52
N GLU A 335 -17.03 0.96 -22.02
CA GLU A 335 -16.72 1.84 -23.14
C GLU A 335 -15.95 1.04 -24.19
N PRO A 336 -15.82 1.52 -25.45
CA PRO A 336 -15.19 0.74 -26.53
C PRO A 336 -13.79 0.17 -26.23
N HIS A 337 -13.02 0.79 -25.31
CA HIS A 337 -11.65 0.41 -24.95
C HIS A 337 -11.43 0.21 -23.44
N SER A 338 -12.48 0.29 -22.63
CA SER A 338 -12.37 0.17 -21.19
C SER A 338 -13.62 -0.46 -20.59
N LEU A 339 -13.46 -1.16 -19.47
CA LEU A 339 -14.57 -1.66 -18.68
C LEU A 339 -14.27 -1.41 -17.21
N THR A 340 -15.30 -1.17 -16.43
CA THR A 340 -15.15 -1.02 -14.98
C THR A 340 -15.92 -2.11 -14.26
N VAL A 341 -15.22 -2.76 -13.35
CA VAL A 341 -15.69 -3.85 -12.51
C VAL A 341 -16.00 -3.30 -11.12
N LEU A 342 -17.21 -3.55 -10.65
CA LEU A 342 -17.57 -3.38 -9.25
C LEU A 342 -17.15 -4.66 -8.50
N VAL A 343 -16.50 -4.49 -7.36
CA VAL A 343 -16.24 -5.58 -6.42
C VAL A 343 -16.86 -5.23 -5.07
N SER A 344 -17.56 -6.18 -4.47
CA SER A 344 -18.00 -6.12 -3.07
C SER A 344 -17.40 -7.27 -2.28
N VAL A 345 -16.99 -6.94 -1.06
CA VAL A 345 -16.33 -7.86 -0.13
C VAL A 345 -17.11 -7.88 1.18
N GLU A 346 -17.54 -9.07 1.57
CA GLU A 346 -18.26 -9.34 2.81
C GLU A 346 -17.51 -10.38 3.62
N ALA A 347 -17.48 -10.23 4.94
CA ALA A 347 -17.01 -11.24 5.86
C ALA A 347 -18.22 -11.97 6.46
N GLU A 348 -18.24 -13.29 6.37
CA GLU A 348 -19.23 -14.19 6.95
C GLU A 348 -18.64 -14.86 8.20
N ASP A 349 -19.30 -14.68 9.34
CA ASP A 349 -19.14 -15.56 10.50
C ASP A 349 -20.18 -16.69 10.39
N PRO A 350 -19.75 -17.93 10.05
CA PRO A 350 -20.68 -19.03 9.81
C PRO A 350 -21.30 -19.57 11.10
N ILE A 351 -20.71 -19.30 12.26
CA ILE A 351 -21.22 -19.76 13.56
C ILE A 351 -22.29 -18.77 14.05
N ALA A 352 -22.01 -17.47 13.94
CA ALA A 352 -22.96 -16.43 14.29
C ALA A 352 -24.05 -16.22 13.23
N ALA A 353 -23.85 -16.75 12.01
CA ALA A 353 -24.67 -16.47 10.83
C ALA A 353 -24.75 -14.97 10.51
N GLU A 354 -23.64 -14.25 10.73
CA GLU A 354 -23.54 -12.82 10.53
C GLU A 354 -22.73 -12.48 9.27
N TYR A 355 -23.23 -11.52 8.49
CA TYR A 355 -22.53 -10.95 7.35
C TYR A 355 -22.17 -9.50 7.63
N ALA A 356 -20.92 -9.15 7.38
CA ALA A 356 -20.41 -7.81 7.55
C ALA A 356 -19.73 -7.34 6.27
N GLU A 357 -20.32 -6.33 5.64
CA GLU A 357 -19.66 -5.66 4.54
C GLU A 357 -18.33 -5.03 5.02
N THR A 358 -17.28 -5.37 4.29
CA THR A 358 -15.91 -4.99 4.60
C THR A 358 -15.43 -3.89 3.66
N LEU A 359 -15.68 -4.04 2.36
CA LEU A 359 -15.12 -3.15 1.35
C LEU A 359 -15.93 -3.23 0.05
N ARG A 360 -16.06 -2.09 -0.63
CA ARG A 360 -16.44 -2.01 -2.04
C ARG A 360 -15.29 -1.33 -2.81
N ALA A 361 -15.17 -1.61 -4.10
CA ALA A 361 -14.23 -0.90 -4.97
C ALA A 361 -14.66 -0.95 -6.44
N PHE A 362 -14.22 0.05 -7.21
CA PHE A 362 -14.30 0.06 -8.67
C PHE A 362 -12.90 -0.05 -9.27
N LEU A 363 -12.72 -0.99 -10.20
CA LEU A 363 -11.47 -1.25 -10.89
C LEU A 363 -11.72 -1.13 -12.39
N THR A 364 -10.93 -0.30 -13.05
CA THR A 364 -11.02 -0.11 -14.50
C THR A 364 -9.96 -0.98 -15.17
N TYR A 365 -10.39 -1.75 -16.15
CA TYR A 365 -9.56 -2.58 -17.02
C TYR A 365 -9.69 -2.12 -18.48
N ALA A 366 -8.68 -2.43 -19.27
CA ALA A 366 -8.71 -2.33 -20.72
C ALA A 366 -8.27 -3.67 -21.32
N PRO A 367 -8.76 -4.05 -22.51
CA PRO A 367 -8.17 -5.15 -23.25
C PRO A 367 -6.67 -4.92 -23.46
N SER A 368 -5.83 -5.96 -23.29
CA SER A 368 -4.39 -5.84 -23.56
C SER A 368 -4.12 -5.62 -25.05
N ASP A 369 -4.95 -6.25 -25.90
CA ASP A 369 -4.96 -6.04 -27.34
C ASP A 369 -5.88 -4.86 -27.71
N ARG A 370 -5.36 -3.88 -28.45
CA ARG A 370 -6.10 -2.68 -28.85
C ARG A 370 -7.14 -2.93 -29.93
N GLU A 371 -7.05 -4.06 -30.64
CA GLU A 371 -8.04 -4.45 -31.64
C GLU A 371 -9.32 -4.99 -30.98
N VAL A 372 -9.20 -5.59 -29.80
CA VAL A 372 -10.33 -6.09 -29.04
C VAL A 372 -11.21 -4.91 -28.57
N ARG A 373 -12.47 -4.94 -29.00
CA ARG A 373 -13.50 -3.98 -28.57
C ARG A 373 -14.28 -4.56 -27.40
N VAL A 374 -14.52 -3.74 -26.39
CA VAL A 374 -15.36 -4.12 -25.27
C VAL A 374 -16.83 -4.04 -25.70
N PRO A 375 -17.63 -5.09 -25.51
CA PRO A 375 -19.06 -5.02 -25.81
C PRO A 375 -19.78 -4.08 -24.82
N PRO A 376 -20.86 -3.40 -25.24
CA PRO A 376 -21.61 -2.51 -24.36
C PRO A 376 -22.33 -3.29 -23.25
N VAL A 377 -22.36 -2.73 -22.05
CA VAL A 377 -23.14 -3.28 -20.92
C VAL A 377 -24.62 -3.00 -21.14
N GLN A 378 -25.43 -4.06 -21.12
CA GLN A 378 -26.89 -3.96 -21.12
C GLN A 378 -27.37 -3.82 -19.67
N CYS A 379 -27.89 -2.64 -19.32
CA CYS A 379 -28.51 -2.39 -18.02
C CYS A 379 -29.99 -2.77 -18.09
N THR A 380 -30.38 -3.77 -17.31
CA THR A 380 -31.74 -4.34 -17.29
C THR A 380 -32.59 -3.84 -16.12
N SER A 381 -32.01 -3.05 -15.22
CA SER A 381 -32.66 -2.52 -14.02
C SER A 381 -32.27 -1.07 -13.76
N ASP A 382 -33.12 -0.36 -13.01
CA ASP A 382 -32.82 0.99 -12.52
C ASP A 382 -31.55 1.00 -11.65
N GLU A 383 -31.32 -0.09 -10.89
CA GLU A 383 -30.11 -0.24 -10.10
C GLU A 383 -28.85 -0.32 -10.99
N GLU A 384 -28.87 -1.14 -12.05
CA GLU A 384 -27.75 -1.21 -12.99
C GLU A 384 -27.54 0.10 -13.74
N GLN A 385 -28.62 0.79 -14.11
CA GLN A 385 -28.52 2.09 -14.77
C GLN A 385 -27.90 3.16 -13.86
N ALA A 386 -28.25 3.17 -12.56
CA ALA A 386 -27.65 4.11 -11.64
C ALA A 386 -26.20 3.76 -11.29
N LEU A 387 -25.82 2.47 -11.21
CA LEU A 387 -24.40 2.07 -11.14
C LEU A 387 -23.63 2.51 -12.38
N PHE A 388 -24.21 2.33 -13.56
CA PHE A 388 -23.59 2.77 -14.81
C PHE A 388 -23.33 4.28 -14.78
N LYS A 389 -24.36 5.09 -14.44
CA LYS A 389 -24.25 6.55 -14.32
C LYS A 389 -23.20 6.98 -13.31
N GLU A 390 -23.19 6.33 -12.14
CA GLU A 390 -22.22 6.57 -11.08
C GLU A 390 -20.78 6.35 -11.57
N VAL A 391 -20.54 5.23 -12.24
CA VAL A 391 -19.21 4.92 -12.79
C VAL A 391 -18.83 5.87 -13.92
N SER A 392 -19.76 6.22 -14.82
CA SER A 392 -19.51 7.21 -15.86
C SER A 392 -19.12 8.57 -15.26
N HIS A 393 -19.80 9.00 -14.20
CA HIS A 393 -19.46 10.22 -13.46
C HIS A 393 -18.06 10.15 -12.85
N ARG A 394 -17.69 9.03 -12.20
CA ARG A 394 -16.34 8.82 -11.65
C ARG A 394 -15.25 8.83 -12.72
N LEU A 395 -15.49 8.20 -13.87
CA LEU A 395 -14.55 8.21 -14.99
C LEU A 395 -14.39 9.62 -15.57
N ALA A 396 -15.47 10.41 -15.63
CA ALA A 396 -15.39 11.82 -16.04
C ALA A 396 -14.55 12.66 -15.06
N LEU A 397 -14.71 12.41 -13.75
CA LEU A 397 -13.86 13.03 -12.72
C LEU A 397 -12.39 12.63 -12.87
N GLN A 398 -12.10 11.35 -13.10
CA GLN A 398 -10.72 10.88 -13.36
C GLN A 398 -10.12 11.49 -14.62
N ALA A 399 -10.89 11.59 -15.71
CA ALA A 399 -10.42 12.21 -16.95
C ALA A 399 -10.03 13.68 -16.73
N ALA A 400 -10.71 14.38 -15.82
CA ALA A 400 -10.38 15.76 -15.45
C ALA A 400 -9.06 15.89 -14.64
N LEU A 401 -8.49 14.79 -14.14
CA LEU A 401 -7.18 14.78 -13.47
C LEU A 401 -6.00 14.69 -14.44
N ARG A 402 -6.25 14.24 -15.68
CA ARG A 402 -5.17 14.06 -16.66
C ARG A 402 -4.68 15.43 -17.11
N PRO A 403 -3.35 15.66 -17.16
CA PRO A 403 -2.82 16.87 -17.75
C PRO A 403 -3.35 16.99 -19.18
N ARG A 404 -3.82 18.19 -19.56
CA ARG A 404 -4.11 18.48 -20.96
C ARG A 404 -2.76 18.62 -21.66
N ASP A 405 -2.45 17.68 -22.54
CA ASP A 405 -1.26 17.73 -23.40
C ASP A 405 -1.24 18.99 -24.27
#